data_AF-A0A7L4ND27-F1
#
_entry.id   AF-A0A7L4ND27-F1
#
_cell.length_a   1.000
_cell.length_b   1.000
_cell.length_c   1.000
_cell.angle_alpha   90.00
_cell.angle_beta   90.00
_cell.angle_gamma   90.00
#
_symmetry.space_group_name_H-M   'P 1'
#
loop_
_entity.id
_entity.type
_entity.pdbx_description
1 polymer ?
#
loop_
_entity_poly.entity_id
_entity_poly.type
_entity_poly.pdbx_seq_one_letter_code
_entity_poly.pdbx_strand_id
1 'polypeptide(L)'
;SFLQISLSTWGWGSLSLVLFLVTFGPLAIFYFAFYIICFLGGGLVVIFLYGKSKSEKYLEQCEHSFLPSTSVGIPKCIEEMKHEARPIKIDRRLTGANIIDEPLQQVIQFSLRDYVQYWYYTLSDDESFLLEIRQALQYALVQFSARSKETDWQPYFTTRLVDDFGTHLRVFRKAQQRIAEKGDQVKEQAEELVDTFFEVEVEMEKEVCRDLVCTSPKDEEGFLRDLCEVLLYILLPPGDFQNKIMRYFVREILSRGIILPLINQLSDPDYINQYIICMIRDSNCNYEAFMNIIKLSDNIGELEAVKDKASEELQYLRSLDTAGDDINTIKNQINSLLYVIKVCDSRIQRLQSGKEIDTVKLAANFGKLCTVPLDRILVDNVALQFFMDYMQQTGGQAHLFFWMTVEGYRVTAQQQLEVLQSRQRDGKHQTNQTKGLLRAAAFGVYEQYLSEKASPRVNIDDNLVAKLAETLNHEDPTPEIFDDIQRKVY
;
A
#
# COMPACT_ATOMS: atom_id res chain seq x y z
N SER A 1 -39.99 -129.55 -34.40
CA SER A 1 -40.50 -128.32 -35.03
C SER A 1 -41.60 -127.77 -34.16
N PHE A 2 -41.34 -126.70 -33.41
CA PHE A 2 -42.30 -125.66 -33.04
C PHE A 2 -41.48 -124.45 -32.59
N LEU A 3 -41.56 -123.37 -33.37
CA LEU A 3 -40.78 -122.14 -33.22
C LEU A 3 -41.07 -121.45 -31.87
N GLN A 4 -40.01 -121.16 -31.12
CA GLN A 4 -40.05 -120.20 -30.02
C GLN A 4 -39.91 -118.79 -30.62
N ILE A 5 -41.03 -118.12 -30.88
CA ILE A 5 -41.03 -116.73 -31.36
C ILE A 5 -40.81 -115.82 -30.14
N SER A 6 -39.57 -115.37 -29.96
CA SER A 6 -39.26 -114.27 -29.05
C SER A 6 -39.84 -112.97 -29.62
N LEU A 7 -41.05 -112.60 -29.19
CA LEU A 7 -41.66 -111.35 -29.58
C LEU A 7 -40.97 -110.20 -28.83
N SER A 8 -40.24 -109.36 -29.55
CA SER A 8 -39.60 -108.13 -29.06
C SER A 8 -40.62 -107.25 -28.31
N THR A 9 -40.18 -106.45 -27.34
CA THR A 9 -40.99 -105.45 -26.62
C THR A 9 -41.77 -104.52 -27.56
N TRP A 10 -41.22 -104.27 -28.76
CA TRP A 10 -41.87 -103.53 -29.84
C TRP A 10 -43.07 -104.27 -30.46
N GLY A 11 -43.05 -105.60 -30.48
CA GLY A 11 -44.16 -106.43 -30.97
C GLY A 11 -45.37 -106.41 -30.05
N TRP A 12 -45.15 -106.43 -28.73
CA TRP A 12 -46.23 -106.28 -27.75
C TRP A 12 -46.84 -104.87 -27.79
N GLY A 13 -46.01 -103.83 -27.94
CA GLY A 13 -46.49 -102.45 -28.13
C GLY A 13 -47.35 -102.27 -29.39
N SER A 14 -46.94 -102.88 -30.51
CA SER A 14 -47.70 -102.86 -31.76
C SER A 14 -49.03 -103.62 -31.65
N LEU A 15 -49.03 -104.80 -31.01
CA LEU A 15 -50.25 -105.59 -30.78
C LEU A 15 -51.25 -104.83 -29.90
N SER A 16 -50.79 -104.19 -28.83
CA SER A 16 -51.63 -103.35 -27.96
C SER A 16 -52.18 -102.13 -28.69
N LEU A 17 -51.39 -101.48 -29.56
CA LEU A 17 -51.84 -100.32 -30.35
C LEU A 17 -52.92 -100.71 -31.37
N VAL A 18 -52.77 -101.85 -32.04
CA VAL A 18 -53.76 -102.36 -33.00
C VAL A 18 -55.05 -102.78 -32.28
N LEU A 19 -54.95 -103.51 -31.18
CA LEU A 19 -56.12 -103.89 -30.37
C LEU A 19 -56.86 -102.67 -29.86
N PHE A 20 -56.14 -101.65 -29.38
CA PHE A 20 -56.69 -100.39 -28.89
C PHE A 20 -57.43 -99.60 -30.00
N LEU A 21 -56.84 -99.51 -31.20
CA LEU A 21 -57.47 -98.87 -32.35
C LEU A 21 -58.73 -99.59 -32.83
N VAL A 22 -58.77 -100.92 -32.73
CA VAL A 22 -59.96 -101.72 -33.10
C VAL A 22 -61.08 -101.61 -32.05
N THR A 23 -60.75 -101.58 -30.75
CA THR A 23 -61.78 -101.50 -29.69
C THR A 23 -62.37 -100.10 -29.52
N PHE A 24 -61.56 -99.06 -29.65
CA PHE A 24 -61.97 -97.69 -29.34
C PHE A 24 -62.04 -96.75 -30.56
N GLY A 25 -61.64 -97.24 -31.74
CA GLY A 25 -61.66 -96.50 -33.00
C GLY A 25 -60.48 -95.54 -33.19
N PRO A 26 -60.29 -94.98 -34.39
CA PRO A 26 -59.18 -94.07 -34.72
C PRO A 26 -59.21 -92.76 -33.92
N LEU A 27 -60.37 -92.38 -33.37
CA LEU A 27 -60.54 -91.16 -32.57
C LEU A 27 -60.12 -91.34 -31.10
N ALA A 28 -59.87 -92.57 -30.63
CA ALA A 28 -59.51 -92.87 -29.25
C ALA A 28 -58.22 -92.16 -28.80
N ILE A 29 -57.25 -92.02 -29.72
CA ILE A 29 -55.98 -91.34 -29.45
C ILE A 29 -56.23 -89.85 -29.16
N PHE A 30 -57.15 -89.22 -29.89
CA PHE A 30 -57.49 -87.80 -29.67
C PHE A 30 -58.22 -87.58 -28.35
N TYR A 31 -59.14 -88.48 -27.98
CA TYR A 31 -59.81 -88.39 -26.67
C TYR A 31 -58.81 -88.62 -25.53
N PHE A 32 -57.91 -89.60 -25.65
CA PHE A 32 -56.88 -89.85 -24.64
C PHE A 32 -55.91 -88.67 -24.49
N ALA A 33 -55.47 -88.08 -25.60
CA ALA A 33 -54.67 -86.86 -25.59
C ALA A 33 -55.43 -85.69 -24.96
N PHE A 34 -56.72 -85.52 -25.27
CA PHE A 34 -57.56 -84.50 -24.65
C PHE A 34 -57.69 -84.67 -23.14
N TYR A 35 -57.92 -85.90 -22.65
CA TYR A 35 -57.98 -86.18 -21.22
C TYR A 35 -56.64 -85.92 -20.51
N ILE A 36 -55.51 -86.24 -21.14
CA ILE A 36 -54.19 -85.91 -20.62
C ILE A 36 -54.01 -84.39 -20.53
N ILE A 37 -54.40 -83.64 -21.57
CA ILE A 37 -54.31 -82.17 -21.56
C ILE A 37 -55.22 -81.56 -20.49
N CYS A 38 -56.46 -82.05 -20.35
CA CYS A 38 -57.36 -81.61 -19.28
C CYS A 38 -56.84 -81.94 -17.89
N PHE A 39 -56.21 -83.10 -17.70
CA PHE A 39 -55.62 -83.50 -16.42
C PHE A 39 -54.40 -82.65 -16.07
N LEU A 40 -53.49 -82.43 -17.02
CA LEU A 40 -52.32 -81.57 -16.83
C LEU A 40 -52.74 -80.11 -16.63
N GLY A 41 -53.69 -79.61 -17.43
CA GLY A 41 -54.24 -78.26 -17.31
C GLY A 41 -54.95 -78.05 -15.98
N GLY A 42 -55.80 -78.99 -15.56
CA GLY A 42 -56.45 -78.98 -14.26
C GLY A 42 -55.46 -79.03 -13.11
N GLY A 43 -54.43 -79.87 -13.20
CA GLY A 43 -53.33 -79.93 -12.25
C GLY A 43 -52.59 -78.61 -12.12
N LEU A 44 -52.25 -77.96 -13.24
CA LEU A 44 -51.62 -76.64 -13.25
C LEU A 44 -52.51 -75.55 -12.66
N VAL A 45 -53.82 -75.58 -12.95
CA VAL A 45 -54.79 -74.63 -12.37
C VAL A 45 -54.91 -74.84 -10.85
N VAL A 46 -54.94 -76.08 -10.37
CA VAL A 46 -54.97 -76.38 -8.93
C VAL A 46 -53.67 -75.95 -8.26
N ILE A 47 -52.51 -76.21 -8.87
CA ILE A 47 -51.22 -75.74 -8.36
C ILE A 47 -51.18 -74.20 -8.34
N PHE A 48 -51.70 -73.53 -9.36
CA PHE A 48 -51.76 -72.08 -9.42
C PHE A 48 -52.72 -71.49 -8.37
N LEU A 49 -53.92 -72.04 -8.21
CA LEU A 49 -54.90 -71.58 -7.22
C LEU A 49 -54.45 -71.88 -5.80
N TYR A 50 -53.87 -73.07 -5.57
CA TYR A 50 -53.28 -73.43 -4.28
C TYR A 50 -52.05 -72.57 -3.99
N GLY A 51 -51.19 -72.32 -4.99
CA GLY A 51 -50.06 -71.43 -4.90
C GLY A 51 -50.47 -69.99 -4.58
N LYS A 52 -51.51 -69.48 -5.26
CA LYS A 52 -52.10 -68.17 -5.02
C LYS A 52 -52.71 -68.06 -3.62
N SER A 53 -53.52 -69.03 -3.20
CA SER A 53 -54.12 -69.03 -1.86
C SER A 53 -53.05 -69.18 -0.76
N LYS A 54 -52.01 -69.99 -1.00
CA LYS A 54 -50.89 -70.14 -0.07
C LYS A 54 -50.02 -68.88 -0.06
N SER A 55 -49.82 -68.20 -1.19
CA SER A 55 -49.09 -66.94 -1.25
C SER A 55 -49.88 -65.81 -0.60
N GLU A 56 -51.20 -65.75 -0.77
CA GLU A 56 -52.07 -64.79 -0.07
C GLU A 56 -52.02 -65.02 1.43
N LYS A 57 -52.12 -66.28 1.90
CA LYS A 57 -51.94 -66.60 3.33
C LYS A 57 -50.53 -66.30 3.83
N TYR A 58 -49.50 -66.53 3.02
CA TYR A 58 -48.12 -66.18 3.37
C TYR A 58 -47.92 -64.66 3.40
N LEU A 59 -48.59 -63.91 2.51
CA LEU A 59 -48.61 -62.45 2.47
C LEU A 59 -49.34 -61.89 3.70
N GLU A 60 -50.52 -62.43 4.06
CA GLU A 60 -51.24 -62.09 5.30
C GLU A 60 -50.37 -62.41 6.53
N GLN A 61 -49.67 -63.54 6.53
CA GLN A 61 -48.78 -63.92 7.62
C GLN A 61 -47.52 -63.06 7.69
N CYS A 62 -47.05 -62.52 6.55
CA CYS A 62 -46.01 -61.50 6.47
C CYS A 62 -46.52 -60.10 6.90
N GLU A 63 -47.78 -59.76 6.59
CA GLU A 63 -48.45 -58.53 7.04
C GLU A 63 -48.63 -58.54 8.58
N HIS A 64 -48.87 -59.71 9.15
CA HIS A 64 -48.97 -59.91 10.60
C HIS A 64 -47.62 -60.24 11.27
N SER A 65 -46.57 -60.56 10.52
CA SER A 65 -45.21 -60.67 11.06
C SER A 65 -44.64 -59.26 11.21
N PHE A 66 -44.55 -58.80 12.45
CA PHE A 66 -43.88 -57.56 12.86
C PHE A 66 -42.38 -57.58 12.51
N LEU A 67 -42.04 -57.48 11.23
CA LEU A 67 -40.91 -56.67 10.84
C LEU A 67 -41.50 -55.31 10.49
N PRO A 68 -41.30 -54.27 11.32
CA PRO A 68 -41.74 -52.94 10.96
C PRO A 68 -41.15 -52.60 9.59
N SER A 69 -41.95 -51.95 8.74
CA SER A 69 -41.46 -51.31 7.51
C SER A 69 -40.08 -50.72 7.78
N THR A 70 -39.09 -51.10 6.96
CA THR A 70 -37.73 -50.62 7.10
C THR A 70 -37.74 -49.10 7.20
N SER A 71 -37.46 -48.68 8.43
CA SER A 71 -37.30 -47.34 8.97
C SER A 71 -38.31 -46.27 8.51
N VAL A 72 -39.38 -46.12 9.30
CA VAL A 72 -39.81 -44.77 9.72
C VAL A 72 -38.63 -44.02 10.35
N GLY A 73 -37.54 -44.68 10.77
CA GLY A 73 -36.33 -44.04 11.26
C GLY A 73 -35.82 -42.89 10.40
N ILE A 74 -35.67 -42.99 9.07
CA ILE A 74 -35.21 -41.84 8.28
C ILE A 74 -36.28 -40.74 8.20
N PRO A 75 -37.54 -41.02 7.81
CA PRO A 75 -38.60 -40.01 7.80
C PRO A 75 -38.88 -39.38 9.17
N LYS A 76 -38.85 -40.18 10.25
CA LYS A 76 -39.03 -39.77 11.64
C LYS A 76 -37.81 -39.02 12.18
N CYS A 77 -36.59 -39.41 11.84
CA CYS A 77 -35.41 -38.60 12.12
C CYS A 77 -35.48 -37.28 11.36
N ILE A 78 -35.93 -37.26 10.10
CA ILE A 78 -36.16 -36.02 9.35
C ILE A 78 -37.25 -35.17 10.03
N GLU A 79 -38.33 -35.79 10.51
CA GLU A 79 -39.43 -35.12 11.20
C GLU A 79 -38.99 -34.59 12.58
N GLU A 80 -38.23 -35.38 13.34
CA GLU A 80 -37.61 -34.99 14.62
C GLU A 80 -36.57 -33.87 14.42
N MET A 81 -35.72 -33.95 13.40
CA MET A 81 -34.77 -32.89 13.03
C MET A 81 -35.50 -31.60 12.64
N LYS A 82 -36.64 -31.69 11.95
CA LYS A 82 -37.49 -30.52 11.64
C LYS A 82 -38.15 -29.94 12.89
N HIS A 83 -38.54 -30.78 13.86
CA HIS A 83 -39.14 -30.34 15.12
C HIS A 83 -38.11 -29.76 16.12
N GLU A 84 -36.83 -30.15 16.02
CA GLU A 84 -35.75 -29.63 16.87
C GLU A 84 -35.25 -28.23 16.47
N ALA A 85 -35.68 -27.69 15.32
CA ALA A 85 -35.37 -26.33 14.88
C ALA A 85 -35.98 -25.30 15.85
N ARG A 86 -35.25 -25.01 16.93
CA ARG A 86 -35.59 -23.94 17.86
C ARG A 86 -35.56 -22.62 17.08
N PRO A 87 -36.50 -21.70 17.31
CA PRO A 87 -36.45 -20.39 16.69
C PRO A 87 -35.18 -19.68 17.15
N ILE A 88 -34.22 -19.52 16.25
CA ILE A 88 -32.97 -18.80 16.52
C ILE A 88 -33.34 -17.32 16.65
N LYS A 89 -33.28 -16.81 17.88
CA LYS A 89 -33.51 -15.38 18.17
C LYS A 89 -32.20 -14.64 17.94
N ILE A 90 -32.15 -13.90 16.84
CA ILE A 90 -31.00 -13.12 16.43
C ILE A 90 -31.22 -11.66 16.88
N ASP A 91 -30.39 -11.18 17.80
CA ASP A 91 -30.39 -9.76 18.18
C ASP A 91 -29.79 -8.93 17.03
N ARG A 92 -30.42 -7.79 16.73
CA ARG A 92 -29.89 -6.87 15.71
C ARG A 92 -28.75 -6.02 16.26
N ARG A 93 -28.68 -5.83 17.59
CA ARG A 93 -27.65 -5.04 18.25
C ARG A 93 -26.34 -5.82 18.30
N LEU A 94 -25.25 -5.22 17.84
CA LEU A 94 -23.91 -5.83 17.86
C LEU A 94 -22.99 -5.06 18.82
N THR A 95 -22.78 -3.78 18.55
CA THR A 95 -21.87 -2.90 19.30
C THR A 95 -22.63 -1.99 20.27
N GLY A 96 -23.91 -1.72 19.99
CA GLY A 96 -24.76 -0.77 20.71
C GLY A 96 -24.80 0.64 20.12
N ALA A 97 -24.14 0.88 18.98
CA ALA A 97 -24.23 2.11 18.22
C ALA A 97 -24.86 1.82 16.85
N ASN A 98 -26.05 2.36 16.59
CA ASN A 98 -26.81 2.06 15.36
C ASN A 98 -26.03 2.40 14.07
N ILE A 99 -25.22 3.46 14.10
CA ILE A 99 -24.40 3.90 12.95
C ILE A 99 -23.34 2.86 12.53
N ILE A 100 -22.93 1.99 13.46
CA ILE A 100 -21.97 0.90 13.22
C ILE A 100 -22.72 -0.42 13.00
N ASP A 101 -23.76 -0.66 13.80
CA ASP A 101 -24.51 -1.92 13.77
C ASP A 101 -25.20 -2.13 12.41
N GLU A 102 -25.74 -1.09 11.78
CA GLU A 102 -26.39 -1.22 10.47
C GLU A 102 -25.42 -1.65 9.36
N PRO A 103 -24.27 -0.98 9.13
CA PRO A 103 -23.25 -1.45 8.19
C PRO A 103 -22.75 -2.86 8.50
N LEU A 104 -22.51 -3.20 9.78
CA LEU A 104 -22.07 -4.55 10.14
C LEU A 104 -23.13 -5.62 9.83
N GLN A 105 -24.41 -5.34 10.06
CA GLN A 105 -25.49 -6.25 9.68
C GLN A 105 -25.58 -6.43 8.16
N GLN A 106 -25.31 -5.38 7.38
CA GLN A 106 -25.22 -5.46 5.92
C GLN A 106 -24.03 -6.32 5.48
N VAL A 107 -22.85 -6.16 6.10
CA VAL A 107 -21.68 -7.01 5.82
C VAL A 107 -22.04 -8.48 6.06
N ILE A 108 -22.63 -8.83 7.21
CA ILE A 108 -23.06 -10.21 7.48
C ILE A 108 -24.06 -10.70 6.43
N GLN A 109 -25.03 -9.87 6.07
CA GLN A 109 -26.04 -10.24 5.07
C GLN A 109 -25.42 -10.49 3.68
N PHE A 110 -24.51 -9.62 3.23
CA PHE A 110 -23.84 -9.77 1.94
C PHE A 110 -22.88 -10.96 1.96
N SER A 111 -22.13 -11.17 3.04
CA SER A 111 -21.27 -12.35 3.18
C SER A 111 -22.08 -13.65 3.11
N LEU A 112 -23.23 -13.73 3.79
CA LEU A 112 -24.10 -14.91 3.71
C LEU A 112 -24.68 -15.10 2.30
N ARG A 113 -25.12 -14.02 1.66
CA ARG A 113 -25.66 -14.05 0.29
C ARG A 113 -24.62 -14.55 -0.71
N ASP A 114 -23.43 -13.96 -0.68
CA ASP A 114 -22.42 -14.13 -1.73
C ASP A 114 -21.61 -15.42 -1.54
N TYR A 115 -21.33 -15.81 -0.29
CA TYR A 115 -20.49 -16.98 0.00
C TYR A 115 -21.25 -18.24 0.43
N VAL A 116 -22.54 -18.14 0.81
CA VAL A 116 -23.29 -19.27 1.38
C VAL A 116 -24.55 -19.59 0.59
N GLN A 117 -25.46 -18.63 0.44
CA GLN A 117 -26.79 -18.85 -0.12
C GLN A 117 -26.76 -19.43 -1.53
N TYR A 118 -25.84 -18.95 -2.38
CA TYR A 118 -25.72 -19.38 -3.78
C TYR A 118 -25.61 -20.90 -3.94
N TRP A 119 -24.73 -21.55 -3.17
CA TRP A 119 -24.57 -23.01 -3.26
C TRP A 119 -25.50 -23.74 -2.30
N TYR A 120 -25.84 -23.15 -1.15
CA TYR A 120 -26.65 -23.82 -0.13
C TYR A 120 -28.07 -24.10 -0.62
N TYR A 121 -28.71 -23.16 -1.32
CA TYR A 121 -30.04 -23.36 -1.88
C TYR A 121 -30.09 -24.37 -3.03
N THR A 122 -28.93 -24.83 -3.54
CA THR A 122 -28.89 -25.99 -4.45
C THR A 122 -29.00 -27.33 -3.72
N LEU A 123 -28.76 -27.33 -2.39
CA LEU A 123 -28.73 -28.51 -1.53
C LEU A 123 -29.95 -28.61 -0.60
N SER A 124 -30.41 -27.50 -0.04
CA SER A 124 -31.48 -27.46 0.96
C SER A 124 -32.18 -26.10 1.00
N ASP A 125 -33.49 -26.12 1.23
CA ASP A 125 -34.32 -24.92 1.45
C ASP A 125 -34.42 -24.56 2.95
N ASP A 126 -33.75 -25.29 3.83
CA ASP A 126 -33.81 -25.06 5.29
C ASP A 126 -33.02 -23.80 5.69
N GLU A 127 -33.68 -22.79 6.25
CA GLU A 127 -33.01 -21.56 6.69
C GLU A 127 -32.17 -21.72 7.96
N SER A 128 -32.33 -22.83 8.71
CA SER A 128 -31.70 -23.03 10.02
C SER A 128 -30.17 -22.95 9.94
N PHE A 129 -29.57 -23.59 8.93
CA PHE A 129 -28.12 -23.52 8.69
C PHE A 129 -27.61 -22.08 8.47
N LEU A 130 -28.33 -21.29 7.66
CA LEU A 130 -27.96 -19.89 7.39
C LEU A 130 -28.07 -19.04 8.67
N LEU A 131 -29.10 -19.31 9.48
CA LEU A 131 -29.31 -18.64 10.76
C LEU A 131 -28.24 -19.02 11.80
N GLU A 132 -27.77 -20.26 11.82
CA GLU A 132 -26.67 -20.71 12.69
C GLU A 132 -25.35 -20.03 12.33
N ILE A 133 -24.99 -19.97 11.03
CA ILE A 133 -23.79 -19.24 10.59
C ILE A 133 -23.92 -17.76 10.93
N ARG A 134 -25.10 -17.17 10.70
CA ARG A 134 -25.38 -15.78 11.06
C ARG A 134 -25.17 -15.55 12.55
N GLN A 135 -25.69 -16.44 13.39
CA GLN A 135 -25.55 -16.35 14.84
C GLN A 135 -24.09 -16.47 15.28
N ALA A 136 -23.31 -17.39 14.69
CA ALA A 136 -21.89 -17.54 14.99
C ALA A 136 -21.10 -16.27 14.61
N LEU A 137 -21.34 -15.69 13.43
CA LEU A 137 -20.71 -14.44 12.99
C LEU A 137 -21.09 -13.26 13.89
N GLN A 138 -22.37 -13.13 14.24
CA GLN A 138 -22.83 -12.07 15.13
C GLN A 138 -22.26 -12.22 16.54
N TYR A 139 -22.23 -13.44 17.07
CA TYR A 139 -21.63 -13.71 18.37
C TYR A 139 -20.15 -13.31 18.36
N ALA A 140 -19.40 -13.71 17.33
CA ALA A 140 -18.00 -13.33 17.18
C ALA A 140 -17.83 -11.81 17.14
N LEU A 141 -18.69 -11.08 16.42
CA LEU A 141 -18.67 -9.61 16.36
C LEU A 141 -19.04 -8.94 17.68
N VAL A 142 -20.03 -9.47 18.41
CA VAL A 142 -20.41 -8.98 19.74
C VAL A 142 -19.26 -9.16 20.73
N GLN A 143 -18.63 -10.34 20.73
CA GLN A 143 -17.46 -10.61 21.57
C GLN A 143 -16.27 -9.74 21.17
N PHE A 144 -16.06 -9.52 19.88
CA PHE A 144 -15.02 -8.62 19.38
C PHE A 144 -15.26 -7.20 19.86
N SER A 145 -16.51 -6.71 19.75
CA SER A 145 -16.89 -5.38 20.24
C SER A 145 -16.72 -5.25 21.75
N ALA A 146 -17.09 -6.27 22.53
CA ALA A 146 -16.92 -6.28 23.97
C ALA A 146 -15.44 -6.20 24.37
N ARG A 147 -14.59 -7.06 23.80
CA ARG A 147 -13.14 -7.06 24.05
C ARG A 147 -12.46 -5.79 23.54
N SER A 148 -12.90 -5.25 22.42
CA SER A 148 -12.42 -3.98 21.88
C SER A 148 -12.62 -2.82 22.86
N LYS A 149 -13.72 -2.83 23.63
CA LYS A 149 -13.98 -1.82 24.68
C LYS A 149 -13.08 -1.96 25.91
N GLU A 150 -12.50 -3.13 26.14
CA GLU A 150 -11.57 -3.39 27.25
C GLU A 150 -10.13 -2.98 26.91
N THR A 151 -9.83 -2.78 25.62
CA THR A 151 -8.51 -2.38 25.15
C THR A 151 -8.30 -0.87 25.30
N ASP A 152 -7.15 -0.48 25.85
CA ASP A 152 -6.73 0.93 25.87
C ASP A 152 -6.19 1.34 24.49
N TRP A 153 -7.03 2.06 23.74
CA TRP A 153 -6.73 2.52 22.39
C TRP A 153 -5.78 3.72 22.35
N GLN A 154 -5.66 4.48 23.44
CA GLN A 154 -4.81 5.68 23.47
C GLN A 154 -3.34 5.36 23.18
N PRO A 155 -2.64 4.46 23.92
CA PRO A 155 -1.25 4.12 23.63
C PRO A 155 -1.11 3.42 22.27
N TYR A 156 -2.13 2.68 21.82
CA TYR A 156 -2.09 2.07 20.50
C TYR A 156 -2.03 3.13 19.38
N PHE A 157 -2.96 4.08 19.38
CA PHE A 157 -3.03 5.10 18.31
C PHE A 157 -1.98 6.20 18.44
N THR A 158 -1.53 6.53 19.66
CA THR A 158 -0.60 7.65 19.88
C THR A 158 0.86 7.26 19.86
N THR A 159 1.21 6.02 20.23
CA THR A 159 2.60 5.57 20.24
C THR A 159 2.81 4.41 19.27
N ARG A 160 2.18 3.25 19.50
CA ARG A 160 2.52 2.02 18.75
C ARG A 160 2.31 2.16 17.24
N LEU A 161 1.12 2.60 16.82
CA LEU A 161 0.81 2.78 15.41
C LEU A 161 1.70 3.86 14.76
N VAL A 162 2.00 4.93 15.48
CA VAL A 162 2.86 6.02 15.00
C VAL A 162 4.31 5.56 14.87
N ASP A 163 4.80 4.76 15.83
CA ASP A 163 6.13 4.17 15.82
C ASP A 163 6.28 3.16 14.67
N ASP A 164 5.27 2.32 14.45
CA ASP A 164 5.22 1.37 13.32
C ASP A 164 5.23 2.12 11.99
N PHE A 165 4.40 3.15 11.84
CA PHE A 165 4.38 3.99 10.64
C PHE A 165 5.71 4.74 10.44
N GLY A 166 6.26 5.31 11.51
CA GLY A 166 7.55 5.99 11.49
C GLY A 166 8.71 5.07 11.13
N THR A 167 8.65 3.81 11.56
CA THR A 167 9.60 2.76 11.21
C THR A 167 9.46 2.37 9.74
N HIS A 168 8.24 2.12 9.26
CA HIS A 168 7.97 1.87 7.85
C HIS A 168 8.50 3.00 6.95
N LEU A 169 8.26 4.27 7.34
CA LEU A 169 8.76 5.43 6.61
C LEU A 169 10.31 5.52 6.62
N ARG A 170 10.95 5.11 7.72
CA ARG A 170 12.42 5.08 7.83
C ARG A 170 13.02 4.02 6.91
N VAL A 171 12.43 2.82 6.90
CA VAL A 171 12.81 1.72 5.99
C VAL A 171 12.64 2.17 4.54
N PHE A 172 11.47 2.74 4.20
CA PHE A 172 11.17 3.26 2.87
C PHE A 172 12.18 4.31 2.39
N ARG A 173 12.48 5.32 3.21
CA ARG A 173 13.46 6.37 2.86
C ARG A 173 14.87 5.80 2.64
N LYS A 174 15.29 4.84 3.47
CA LYS A 174 16.60 4.19 3.31
C LYS A 174 16.63 3.30 2.06
N ALA A 175 15.53 2.63 1.72
CA ALA A 175 15.40 1.89 0.46
C ALA A 175 15.48 2.81 -0.77
N GLN A 176 14.74 3.93 -0.76
CA GLN A 176 14.84 4.94 -1.82
C GLN A 176 16.25 5.49 -1.98
N GLN A 177 16.96 5.78 -0.87
CA GLN A 177 18.35 6.24 -0.92
C GLN A 177 19.26 5.22 -1.61
N ARG A 178 19.13 3.93 -1.29
CA ARG A 178 19.93 2.86 -1.91
C ARG A 178 19.73 2.76 -3.42
N ILE A 179 18.49 2.93 -3.88
CA ILE A 179 18.17 2.91 -5.30
C ILE A 179 18.74 4.14 -6.00
N ALA A 180 18.62 5.32 -5.38
CA ALA A 180 19.21 6.54 -5.89
C ALA A 180 20.75 6.44 -6.02
N GLU A 181 21.41 5.72 -5.11
CA GLU A 181 22.87 5.45 -5.17
C GLU A 181 23.26 4.43 -6.26
N LYS A 182 22.36 3.52 -6.67
CA LYS A 182 22.62 2.48 -7.69
C LYS A 182 22.58 2.99 -9.14
N GLY A 183 21.94 4.14 -9.40
CA GLY A 183 21.94 4.80 -10.72
C GLY A 183 20.90 4.28 -11.74
N ASP A 184 20.57 5.11 -12.73
CA ASP A 184 19.49 5.00 -13.74
C ASP A 184 19.45 3.69 -14.58
N GLN A 185 18.93 2.60 -14.02
CA GLN A 185 18.34 1.51 -14.81
C GLN A 185 16.81 1.61 -14.75
N VAL A 186 16.25 2.23 -15.78
CA VAL A 186 14.90 2.82 -15.83
C VAL A 186 13.76 1.80 -16.02
N LYS A 187 13.99 0.48 -15.97
CA LYS A 187 12.94 -0.48 -16.39
C LYS A 187 12.22 -1.28 -15.31
N GLU A 188 12.75 -1.42 -14.10
CA GLU A 188 12.11 -2.19 -13.01
C GLU A 188 12.21 -1.50 -11.64
N GLN A 189 12.12 -0.16 -11.61
CA GLN A 189 12.29 0.60 -10.36
C GLN A 189 11.28 0.25 -9.25
N ALA A 190 10.06 -0.17 -9.60
CA ALA A 190 9.02 -0.49 -8.62
C ALA A 190 9.24 -1.84 -7.95
N GLU A 191 9.54 -2.89 -8.73
CA GLU A 191 9.85 -4.21 -8.20
C GLU A 191 11.18 -4.19 -7.43
N GLU A 192 12.20 -3.52 -7.96
CA GLU A 192 13.48 -3.33 -7.26
C GLU A 192 13.31 -2.55 -5.94
N LEU A 193 12.36 -1.62 -5.87
CA LEU A 193 12.07 -0.89 -4.64
C LEU A 193 11.44 -1.77 -3.57
N VAL A 194 10.54 -2.66 -3.95
CA VAL A 194 9.92 -3.61 -3.01
C VAL A 194 10.97 -4.58 -2.44
N ASP A 195 11.81 -5.13 -3.31
CA ASP A 195 12.90 -6.03 -2.88
C ASP A 195 13.89 -5.29 -1.95
N THR A 196 14.34 -4.11 -2.36
CA THR A 196 15.26 -3.29 -1.56
C THR A 196 14.62 -2.86 -0.24
N PHE A 197 13.30 -2.62 -0.22
CA PHE A 197 12.56 -2.28 0.99
C PHE A 197 12.63 -3.41 2.02
N PHE A 198 12.33 -4.64 1.63
CA PHE A 198 12.37 -5.79 2.55
C PHE A 198 13.80 -6.15 2.98
N GLU A 199 14.80 -5.98 2.11
CA GLU A 199 16.22 -6.10 2.51
C GLU A 199 16.57 -5.10 3.64
N VAL A 200 16.15 -3.85 3.50
CA VAL A 200 16.37 -2.81 4.52
C VAL A 200 15.60 -3.11 5.80
N GLU A 201 14.37 -3.61 5.70
CA GLU A 201 13.56 -4.02 6.85
C GLU A 201 14.29 -5.07 7.68
N VAL A 202 14.78 -6.14 7.04
CA VAL A 202 15.51 -7.22 7.71
C VAL A 202 16.76 -6.71 8.43
N GLU A 203 17.51 -5.80 7.80
CA GLU A 203 18.69 -5.22 8.44
C GLU A 203 18.36 -4.38 9.68
N MET A 204 17.23 -3.67 9.65
CA MET A 204 16.84 -2.72 10.69
C MET A 204 16.10 -3.40 11.84
N GLU A 205 15.12 -4.23 11.53
CA GLU A 205 14.23 -4.88 12.50
C GLU A 205 14.78 -6.21 13.01
N LYS A 206 15.65 -6.89 12.24
CA LYS A 206 16.37 -8.15 12.53
C LYS A 206 15.51 -9.39 12.80
N GLU A 207 14.44 -9.25 13.57
CA GLU A 207 13.56 -10.33 14.03
C GLU A 207 12.29 -10.48 13.18
N VAL A 208 11.98 -9.47 12.36
CA VAL A 208 10.76 -9.45 11.55
C VAL A 208 11.11 -9.30 10.08
N CYS A 209 10.52 -10.15 9.24
CA CYS A 209 10.56 -10.07 7.79
C CYS A 209 9.15 -10.31 7.26
N ARG A 210 8.57 -9.30 6.61
CA ARG A 210 7.18 -9.34 6.10
C ARG A 210 7.10 -9.67 4.61
N ASP A 211 8.26 -9.80 3.95
CA ASP A 211 8.42 -10.05 2.51
C ASP A 211 7.44 -11.11 2.00
N LEU A 212 7.55 -12.35 2.48
CA LEU A 212 6.73 -13.47 1.99
C LEU A 212 5.22 -13.20 2.04
N VAL A 213 4.74 -12.59 3.13
CA VAL A 213 3.31 -12.29 3.31
C VAL A 213 2.86 -11.17 2.37
N CYS A 214 3.74 -10.24 2.04
CA CYS A 214 3.44 -9.08 1.20
C CYS A 214 3.70 -9.31 -0.30
N THR A 215 4.55 -10.25 -0.68
CA THR A 215 4.94 -10.50 -2.09
C THR A 215 4.25 -11.73 -2.69
N SER A 216 3.80 -12.69 -1.86
CA SER A 216 3.14 -13.91 -2.31
C SER A 216 1.66 -13.93 -1.90
N PRO A 217 0.73 -13.90 -2.87
CA PRO A 217 -0.71 -14.01 -2.58
C PRO A 217 -1.10 -15.27 -1.82
N LYS A 218 -0.35 -16.37 -2.00
CA LYS A 218 -0.63 -17.64 -1.31
C LYS A 218 -0.26 -17.57 0.17
N ASP A 219 0.85 -16.92 0.47
CA ASP A 219 1.34 -16.77 1.84
C ASP A 219 0.52 -15.70 2.59
N GLU A 220 0.07 -14.64 1.89
CA GLU A 220 -0.92 -13.70 2.41
C GLU A 220 -2.21 -14.41 2.83
N GLU A 221 -2.81 -15.20 1.93
CA GLU A 221 -4.01 -15.98 2.24
C GLU A 221 -3.80 -16.96 3.40
N GLY A 222 -2.62 -17.58 3.48
CA GLY A 222 -2.23 -18.45 4.58
C GLY A 222 -2.18 -17.71 5.91
N PHE A 223 -1.49 -16.57 5.94
CA PHE A 223 -1.39 -15.70 7.10
C PHE A 223 -2.78 -15.22 7.59
N LEU A 224 -3.65 -14.79 6.67
CA LEU A 224 -5.01 -14.35 7.02
C LEU A 224 -5.89 -15.49 7.53
N ARG A 225 -5.71 -16.72 7.05
CA ARG A 225 -6.39 -17.90 7.61
C ARG A 225 -5.92 -18.18 9.04
N ASP A 226 -4.62 -18.15 9.29
CA ASP A 226 -4.06 -18.38 10.62
C ASP A 226 -4.51 -17.29 11.60
N LEU A 227 -4.51 -16.03 11.16
CA LEU A 227 -5.08 -14.91 11.92
C LEU A 227 -6.56 -15.15 12.25
N CYS A 228 -7.36 -15.56 11.27
CA CYS A 228 -8.78 -15.86 11.49
C CYS A 228 -8.99 -17.06 12.42
N GLU A 229 -8.14 -18.09 12.37
CA GLU A 229 -8.22 -19.24 13.29
C GLU A 229 -8.00 -18.78 14.73
N VAL A 230 -7.01 -17.92 14.97
CA VAL A 230 -6.73 -17.32 16.29
C VAL A 230 -7.89 -16.43 16.73
N LEU A 231 -8.41 -15.57 15.85
CA LEU A 231 -9.57 -14.73 16.16
C LEU A 231 -10.78 -15.60 16.52
N LEU A 232 -11.09 -16.63 15.76
CA LEU A 232 -12.21 -17.53 16.04
C LEU A 232 -12.03 -18.29 17.35
N TYR A 233 -10.80 -18.69 17.70
CA TYR A 233 -10.51 -19.30 19.00
C TYR A 233 -10.84 -18.37 20.17
N ILE A 234 -10.59 -17.08 20.01
CA ILE A 234 -10.81 -16.06 21.04
C ILE A 234 -12.29 -15.62 21.11
N LEU A 235 -12.97 -15.61 19.96
CA LEU A 235 -14.28 -14.99 19.78
C LEU A 235 -15.46 -15.98 19.82
N LEU A 236 -15.29 -17.24 19.41
CA LEU A 236 -16.37 -18.22 19.40
C LEU A 236 -16.52 -18.97 20.74
N PRO A 237 -17.73 -19.45 21.07
CA PRO A 237 -17.92 -20.37 22.18
C PRO A 237 -17.14 -21.68 21.96
N PRO A 238 -16.70 -22.37 23.03
CA PRO A 238 -15.98 -23.64 22.90
C PRO A 238 -16.72 -24.72 22.10
N GLY A 239 -18.05 -24.76 22.18
CA GLY A 239 -18.89 -25.70 21.43
C GLY A 239 -18.81 -25.47 19.92
N ASP A 240 -18.96 -24.22 19.48
CA ASP A 240 -18.93 -23.86 18.06
C ASP A 240 -17.52 -23.96 17.50
N PHE A 241 -16.50 -23.61 18.29
CA PHE A 241 -15.10 -23.76 17.87
C PHE A 241 -14.69 -25.23 17.70
N GLN A 242 -15.24 -26.14 18.53
CA GLN A 242 -15.00 -27.57 18.38
C GLN A 242 -15.66 -28.16 17.13
N ASN A 243 -16.70 -27.53 16.60
CA ASN A 243 -17.29 -27.88 15.32
C ASN A 243 -16.34 -27.45 14.17
N LYS A 244 -15.49 -28.39 13.75
CA LYS A 244 -14.48 -28.17 12.70
C LYS A 244 -15.08 -27.65 11.39
N ILE A 245 -16.26 -28.14 10.99
CA ILE A 245 -16.87 -27.78 9.71
C ILE A 245 -17.31 -26.31 9.78
N MET A 246 -18.08 -25.95 10.81
CA MET A 246 -18.52 -24.57 11.03
C MET A 246 -17.32 -23.63 11.15
N ARG A 247 -16.33 -23.99 11.96
CA ARG A 247 -15.12 -23.20 12.17
C ARG A 247 -14.36 -22.95 10.87
N TYR A 248 -14.06 -23.98 10.08
CA TYR A 248 -13.35 -23.80 8.81
C TYR A 248 -14.16 -22.99 7.83
N PHE A 249 -15.47 -23.20 7.79
CA PHE A 249 -16.36 -22.45 6.92
C PHE A 249 -16.37 -20.95 7.26
N VAL A 250 -16.61 -20.61 8.53
CA VAL A 250 -16.57 -19.23 9.02
C VAL A 250 -15.18 -18.62 8.82
N ARG A 251 -14.10 -19.38 9.05
CA ARG A 251 -12.73 -18.91 8.83
C ARG A 251 -12.49 -18.50 7.39
N GLU A 252 -12.91 -19.29 6.40
CA GLU A 252 -12.72 -18.93 4.99
C GLU A 252 -13.57 -17.72 4.59
N ILE A 253 -14.79 -17.60 5.12
CA ILE A 253 -15.63 -16.39 4.92
C ILE A 253 -14.94 -15.15 5.49
N LEU A 254 -14.40 -15.24 6.71
CA LEU A 254 -13.70 -14.11 7.32
C LEU A 254 -12.41 -13.77 6.57
N SER A 255 -11.53 -14.76 6.34
CA SER A 255 -10.20 -14.52 5.79
C SER A 255 -10.26 -14.03 4.35
N ARG A 256 -10.90 -14.80 3.46
CA ARG A 256 -10.95 -14.50 2.02
C ARG A 256 -12.15 -13.64 1.64
N GLY A 257 -13.26 -13.78 2.36
CA GLY A 257 -14.49 -13.10 2.00
C GLY A 257 -14.63 -11.67 2.52
N ILE A 258 -13.96 -11.35 3.63
CA ILE A 258 -14.09 -10.05 4.30
C ILE A 258 -12.73 -9.37 4.50
N ILE A 259 -11.79 -10.02 5.18
CA ILE A 259 -10.53 -9.40 5.60
C ILE A 259 -9.60 -9.14 4.40
N LEU A 260 -9.42 -10.10 3.50
CA LEU A 260 -8.57 -9.91 2.32
C LEU A 260 -9.07 -8.77 1.41
N PRO A 261 -10.37 -8.70 1.02
CA PRO A 261 -10.90 -7.54 0.29
C PRO A 261 -10.73 -6.22 1.05
N LEU A 262 -10.89 -6.22 2.37
CA LEU A 262 -10.70 -5.03 3.19
C LEU A 262 -9.23 -4.57 3.20
N ILE A 263 -8.27 -5.49 3.34
CA ILE A 263 -6.83 -5.16 3.28
C ILE A 263 -6.48 -4.62 1.90
N ASN A 264 -6.96 -5.25 0.83
CA ASN A 264 -6.74 -4.77 -0.54
C ASN A 264 -7.30 -3.37 -0.74
N GLN A 265 -8.51 -3.09 -0.26
CA GLN A 265 -9.11 -1.76 -0.34
C GLN A 265 -8.36 -0.72 0.49
N LEU A 266 -7.96 -1.05 1.72
CA LEU A 266 -7.22 -0.14 2.60
C LEU A 266 -5.79 0.13 2.12
N SER A 267 -5.22 -0.79 1.35
CA SER A 267 -3.88 -0.68 0.76
C SER A 267 -3.89 -0.10 -0.65
N ASP A 268 -5.08 0.09 -1.23
CA ASP A 268 -5.22 0.67 -2.57
C ASP A 268 -4.80 2.15 -2.56
N PRO A 269 -3.85 2.56 -3.42
CA PRO A 269 -3.36 3.94 -3.44
C PRO A 269 -4.45 4.97 -3.74
N ASP A 270 -5.41 4.67 -4.62
CA ASP A 270 -6.50 5.59 -4.95
C ASP A 270 -7.46 5.73 -3.77
N TYR A 271 -7.81 4.64 -3.09
CA TYR A 271 -8.61 4.68 -1.87
C TYR A 271 -7.95 5.52 -0.77
N ILE A 272 -6.65 5.33 -0.51
CA ILE A 272 -5.89 6.12 0.47
C ILE A 272 -5.89 7.60 0.06
N ASN A 273 -5.59 7.90 -1.20
CA ASN A 273 -5.54 9.28 -1.70
C ASN A 273 -6.91 9.96 -1.60
N GLN A 274 -7.99 9.30 -2.01
CA GLN A 274 -9.36 9.81 -1.88
C GLN A 274 -9.74 10.03 -0.42
N TYR A 275 -9.32 9.13 0.48
CA TYR A 275 -9.56 9.28 1.91
C TYR A 275 -8.85 10.52 2.47
N ILE A 276 -7.58 10.72 2.12
CA ILE A 276 -6.82 11.93 2.50
C ILE A 276 -7.52 13.17 1.96
N ILE A 277 -7.91 13.18 0.68
CA ILE A 277 -8.66 14.28 0.05
C ILE A 277 -9.96 14.56 0.83
N CYS A 278 -10.69 13.52 1.20
CA CYS A 278 -11.91 13.64 1.99
C CYS A 278 -11.65 14.29 3.35
N MET A 279 -10.59 13.86 4.05
CA MET A 279 -10.21 14.41 5.36
C MET A 279 -9.80 15.88 5.29
N ILE A 280 -9.18 16.32 4.20
CA ILE A 280 -8.75 17.71 4.03
C ILE A 280 -9.76 18.59 3.27
N ARG A 281 -10.89 18.04 2.80
CA ARG A 281 -11.84 18.74 1.93
C ARG A 281 -12.38 20.04 2.54
N ASP A 282 -12.65 20.03 3.84
CA ASP A 282 -13.17 21.19 4.57
C ASP A 282 -12.05 22.08 5.15
N SER A 283 -10.79 21.74 4.87
CA SER A 283 -9.64 22.56 5.25
C SER A 283 -9.50 23.72 4.27
N ASN A 284 -9.49 24.95 4.78
CA ASN A 284 -9.18 26.12 3.96
C ASN A 284 -7.69 26.09 3.57
N CYS A 285 -7.37 25.48 2.42
CA CYS A 285 -6.04 25.52 1.84
C CYS A 285 -5.66 26.98 1.54
N ASN A 286 -4.73 27.54 2.31
CA ASN A 286 -4.24 28.90 2.09
C ASN A 286 -3.52 28.97 0.72
N TYR A 287 -3.89 29.93 -0.12
CA TYR A 287 -3.22 30.21 -1.39
C TYR A 287 -1.71 30.37 -1.23
N GLU A 288 -1.25 31.03 -0.16
CA GLU A 288 0.19 31.21 0.08
C GLU A 288 0.89 29.87 0.33
N ALA A 289 0.26 28.96 1.08
CA ALA A 289 0.79 27.63 1.33
C ALA A 289 0.87 26.81 0.03
N PHE A 290 -0.19 26.86 -0.79
CA PHE A 290 -0.20 26.22 -2.11
C PHE A 290 0.92 26.74 -3.02
N MET A 291 1.08 28.07 -3.10
CA MET A 291 2.15 28.67 -3.90
C MET A 291 3.54 28.33 -3.38
N ASN A 292 3.72 28.20 -2.06
CA ASN A 292 4.99 27.80 -1.48
C ASN A 292 5.33 26.33 -1.81
N ILE A 293 4.34 25.44 -1.79
CA ILE A 293 4.53 24.03 -2.18
C ILE A 293 5.01 23.93 -3.63
N ILE A 294 4.38 24.63 -4.57
CA ILE A 294 4.80 24.64 -5.98
C ILE A 294 6.24 25.17 -6.14
N LYS A 295 6.59 26.24 -5.41
CA LYS A 295 7.93 26.83 -5.51
C LYS A 295 9.03 25.93 -4.94
N LEU A 296 8.70 25.12 -3.95
CA LEU A 296 9.65 24.26 -3.24
C LEU A 296 9.69 22.83 -3.76
N SER A 297 8.64 22.36 -4.45
CA SER A 297 8.59 21.02 -5.02
C SER A 297 9.80 20.77 -5.93
N ASP A 298 10.42 19.61 -5.75
CA ASP A 298 11.54 19.06 -6.50
C ASP A 298 11.09 17.97 -7.49
N ASN A 299 9.83 17.56 -7.43
CA ASN A 299 9.24 16.55 -8.29
C ASN A 299 8.64 17.19 -9.55
N ILE A 300 9.27 16.95 -10.70
CA ILE A 300 8.81 17.46 -12.00
C ILE A 300 7.40 16.93 -12.32
N GLY A 301 7.12 15.66 -12.02
CA GLY A 301 5.82 15.04 -12.33
C GLY A 301 4.66 15.66 -11.56
N GLU A 302 4.87 16.04 -10.29
CA GLU A 302 3.86 16.76 -9.50
C GLU A 302 3.56 18.15 -10.09
N LEU A 303 4.61 18.88 -10.47
CA LEU A 303 4.49 20.22 -11.06
C LEU A 303 3.77 20.17 -12.41
N GLU A 304 4.04 19.16 -13.22
CA GLU A 304 3.34 18.90 -14.48
C GLU A 304 1.86 18.57 -14.24
N ALA A 305 1.55 17.69 -13.28
CA ALA A 305 0.16 17.35 -12.95
C ALA A 305 -0.65 18.57 -12.46
N VAL A 306 -0.05 19.43 -11.61
CA VAL A 306 -0.68 20.68 -11.16
C VAL A 306 -0.92 21.63 -12.34
N LYS A 307 0.05 21.75 -13.25
CA LYS A 307 -0.07 22.55 -14.46
C LYS A 307 -1.18 22.05 -15.37
N ASP A 308 -1.29 20.74 -15.58
CA ASP A 308 -2.32 20.14 -16.42
C ASP A 308 -3.71 20.40 -15.84
N LYS A 309 -3.88 20.22 -14.52
CA LYS A 309 -5.16 20.54 -13.85
C LYS A 309 -5.51 22.02 -13.89
N ALA A 310 -4.53 22.90 -13.68
CA ALA A 310 -4.75 24.35 -13.84
C ALA A 310 -5.12 24.72 -15.29
N SER A 311 -4.57 24.01 -16.28
CA SER A 311 -4.86 24.22 -17.70
C SER A 311 -6.26 23.73 -18.08
N GLU A 312 -6.70 22.59 -17.54
CA GLU A 312 -8.06 22.06 -17.69
C GLU A 312 -9.08 23.05 -17.14
N GLU A 313 -8.87 23.54 -15.91
CA GLU A 313 -9.77 24.53 -15.28
C GLU A 313 -9.76 25.88 -16.04
N LEU A 314 -8.60 26.29 -16.54
CA LEU A 314 -8.47 27.49 -17.39
C LEU A 314 -9.28 27.35 -18.68
N GLN A 315 -9.28 26.17 -19.30
CA GLN A 315 -10.07 25.88 -20.50
C GLN A 315 -11.57 25.88 -20.18
N TYR A 316 -11.96 25.29 -19.05
CA TYR A 316 -13.33 25.31 -18.57
C TYR A 316 -13.84 26.75 -18.37
N LEU A 317 -13.11 27.58 -17.61
CA LEU A 317 -13.48 28.98 -17.37
C LEU A 317 -13.57 29.82 -18.66
N ARG A 318 -12.71 29.55 -19.65
CA ARG A 318 -12.77 30.21 -20.96
C ARG A 318 -13.96 29.78 -21.81
N SER A 319 -14.54 28.62 -21.55
CA SER A 319 -15.71 28.12 -22.28
C SER A 319 -17.04 28.67 -21.76
N LEU A 320 -17.04 29.34 -20.59
CA LEU A 320 -18.23 29.92 -20.01
C LEU A 320 -18.62 31.23 -20.72
N ASP A 321 -19.71 31.21 -21.48
CA ASP A 321 -20.36 32.41 -22.00
C ASP A 321 -20.98 33.19 -20.83
N THR A 322 -20.37 34.30 -20.42
CA THR A 322 -20.84 35.12 -19.27
C THR A 322 -21.13 36.56 -19.65
N ALA A 323 -22.18 37.13 -19.04
CA ALA A 323 -22.61 38.53 -19.20
C ALA A 323 -22.62 39.24 -17.82
N GLY A 324 -22.06 40.45 -17.74
CA GLY A 324 -22.12 41.29 -16.52
C GLY A 324 -20.96 41.08 -15.54
N ASP A 325 -21.24 41.19 -14.22
CA ASP A 325 -20.25 41.18 -13.13
C ASP A 325 -19.44 39.87 -13.03
N ASP A 326 -20.00 38.76 -13.50
CA ASP A 326 -19.31 37.46 -13.56
C ASP A 326 -18.09 37.47 -14.50
N ILE A 327 -18.04 38.40 -15.46
CA ILE A 327 -16.89 38.52 -16.37
C ILE A 327 -15.63 38.94 -15.60
N ASN A 328 -15.77 39.82 -14.61
CA ASN A 328 -14.61 40.33 -13.87
C ASN A 328 -14.06 39.29 -12.88
N THR A 329 -14.95 38.53 -12.23
CA THR A 329 -14.56 37.43 -11.33
C THR A 329 -13.88 36.31 -12.12
N ILE A 330 -14.44 35.91 -13.27
CA ILE A 330 -13.85 34.90 -14.16
C ILE A 330 -12.48 35.37 -14.69
N LYS A 331 -12.35 36.64 -15.12
CA LYS A 331 -11.05 37.19 -15.54
C LYS A 331 -9.99 37.12 -14.44
N ASN A 332 -10.37 37.42 -13.19
CA ASN A 332 -9.46 37.33 -12.05
C ASN A 332 -9.04 35.88 -11.77
N GLN A 333 -9.96 34.92 -11.87
CA GLN A 333 -9.66 33.49 -11.73
C GLN A 333 -8.73 33.01 -12.86
N ILE A 334 -9.01 33.37 -14.10
CA ILE A 334 -8.17 33.09 -15.27
C ILE A 334 -6.74 33.61 -15.06
N ASN A 335 -6.60 34.86 -14.60
CA ASN A 335 -5.28 35.46 -14.33
C ASN A 335 -4.54 34.72 -13.20
N SER A 336 -5.27 34.26 -12.18
CA SER A 336 -4.70 33.50 -11.07
C SER A 336 -4.20 32.13 -11.53
N LEU A 337 -4.96 31.41 -12.36
CA LEU A 337 -4.54 30.12 -12.93
C LEU A 337 -3.34 30.26 -13.88
N LEU A 338 -3.33 31.31 -14.71
CA LEU A 338 -2.17 31.63 -15.56
C LEU A 338 -0.90 31.90 -14.73
N TYR A 339 -1.03 32.55 -13.58
CA TYR A 339 0.08 32.76 -12.67
C TYR A 339 0.60 31.43 -12.11
N VAL A 340 -0.29 30.53 -11.66
CA VAL A 340 0.09 29.19 -11.18
C VAL A 340 0.86 28.41 -12.25
N ILE A 341 0.32 28.33 -13.47
CA ILE A 341 0.97 27.65 -14.60
C ILE A 341 2.37 28.21 -14.85
N LYS A 342 2.51 29.54 -14.87
CA LYS A 342 3.80 30.21 -15.07
C LYS A 342 4.81 29.86 -13.98
N VAL A 343 4.37 29.76 -12.71
CA VAL A 343 5.24 29.38 -11.60
C VAL A 343 5.68 27.92 -11.74
N CYS A 344 4.78 27.00 -12.09
CA CYS A 344 5.13 25.61 -12.39
C CYS A 344 6.17 25.52 -13.53
N ASP A 345 5.91 26.16 -14.67
CA ASP A 345 6.83 26.16 -15.81
C ASP A 345 8.22 26.71 -15.44
N SER A 346 8.24 27.80 -14.67
CA SER A 346 9.49 28.40 -14.20
C SER A 346 10.27 27.45 -13.27
N ARG A 347 9.57 26.70 -12.40
CA ARG A 347 10.19 25.72 -11.50
C ARG A 347 10.69 24.49 -12.26
N ILE A 348 9.90 23.94 -13.18
CA ILE A 348 10.27 22.80 -14.04
C ILE A 348 11.52 23.15 -14.85
N GLN A 349 11.56 24.32 -15.51
CA GLN A 349 12.73 24.76 -16.26
C GLN A 349 13.98 24.87 -15.38
N ARG A 350 13.83 25.35 -14.14
CA ARG A 350 14.94 25.42 -13.18
C ARG A 350 15.47 24.03 -12.83
N LEU A 351 14.58 23.09 -12.52
CA LEU A 351 14.92 21.70 -12.19
C LEU A 351 15.64 21.02 -13.37
N GLN A 352 15.10 21.15 -14.58
CA GLN A 352 15.70 20.58 -15.80
C GLN A 352 17.05 21.21 -16.17
N SER A 353 17.25 22.50 -15.87
CA SER A 353 18.50 23.21 -16.17
C SER A 353 19.67 22.85 -15.25
N GLY A 354 19.44 22.11 -14.16
CA GLY A 354 20.46 21.77 -13.15
C GLY A 354 21.01 22.98 -12.39
N LYS A 355 20.47 24.18 -12.58
CA LYS A 355 20.84 25.42 -11.87
C LYS A 355 20.15 25.50 -10.51
N GLU A 356 20.19 24.42 -9.75
CA GLU A 356 19.60 24.41 -8.42
C GLU A 356 20.65 24.87 -7.40
N ILE A 357 20.45 26.07 -6.87
CA ILE A 357 20.95 26.38 -5.53
C ILE A 357 19.92 25.73 -4.61
N ASP A 358 20.34 24.62 -4.01
CA ASP A 358 19.53 23.73 -3.19
C ASP A 358 19.17 24.42 -1.86
N THR A 359 18.32 25.45 -1.93
CA THR A 359 17.95 26.31 -0.80
C THR A 359 17.24 25.52 0.31
N VAL A 360 16.61 24.39 -0.03
CA VAL A 360 15.96 23.47 0.93
C VAL A 360 16.98 22.55 1.60
N LYS A 361 18.00 22.02 0.88
CA LYS A 361 19.14 21.35 1.53
C LYS A 361 20.00 22.30 2.35
N LEU A 362 20.09 23.58 1.98
CA LEU A 362 20.63 24.61 2.86
C LEU A 362 19.74 24.70 4.12
N ALA A 363 18.47 25.07 3.98
CA ALA A 363 17.57 25.36 5.10
C ALA A 363 17.38 24.17 6.08
N ALA A 364 17.29 22.94 5.58
CA ALA A 364 17.13 21.74 6.40
C ALA A 364 18.41 21.35 7.17
N ASN A 365 19.60 21.73 6.67
CA ASN A 365 20.87 21.54 7.38
C ASN A 365 21.21 22.68 8.35
N PHE A 366 20.52 23.82 8.28
CA PHE A 366 20.75 25.00 9.11
C PHE A 366 20.05 24.96 10.49
N GLY A 367 19.85 23.78 11.08
CA GLY A 367 19.55 23.65 12.51
C GLY A 367 20.69 24.19 13.42
N LYS A 368 21.87 24.43 12.83
CA LYS A 368 22.93 25.30 13.35
C LYS A 368 23.32 26.23 12.21
N LEU A 369 23.32 27.54 12.41
CA LEU A 369 23.90 28.49 11.46
C LEU A 369 25.30 27.99 11.06
N CYS A 370 25.53 27.59 9.81
CA CYS A 370 26.88 27.36 9.31
C CYS A 370 27.63 28.68 9.42
N THR A 371 28.53 28.74 10.40
CA THR A 371 29.53 29.79 10.47
C THR A 371 30.53 29.52 9.35
N VAL A 372 30.36 30.20 8.21
CA VAL A 372 31.36 30.17 7.14
C VAL A 372 32.51 31.09 7.58
N PRO A 373 33.75 30.58 7.65
CA PRO A 373 34.91 31.41 7.97
C PRO A 373 35.08 32.57 7.00
N LEU A 374 35.41 33.76 7.50
CA LEU A 374 35.51 34.97 6.68
C LEU A 374 36.56 34.84 5.56
N ASP A 375 37.65 34.11 5.79
CA ASP A 375 38.67 33.78 4.78
C ASP A 375 38.09 33.06 3.56
N ARG A 376 37.08 32.19 3.76
CA ARG A 376 36.41 31.49 2.66
C ARG A 376 35.48 32.42 1.89
N ILE A 377 34.82 33.35 2.59
CA ILE A 377 33.92 34.34 1.97
C ILE A 377 34.72 35.30 1.09
N LEU A 378 35.91 35.71 1.54
CA LEU A 378 36.74 36.69 0.83
C LEU A 378 37.39 36.13 -0.44
N VAL A 379 37.51 34.80 -0.58
CA VAL A 379 38.08 34.13 -1.76
C VAL A 379 37.02 33.78 -2.82
N ASP A 380 35.79 33.49 -2.39
CA ASP A 380 34.70 33.12 -3.31
C ASP A 380 33.96 34.38 -3.81
N ASN A 381 34.02 34.63 -5.12
CA ASN A 381 33.41 35.81 -5.76
C ASN A 381 31.90 35.93 -5.53
N VAL A 382 31.19 34.80 -5.40
CA VAL A 382 29.74 34.79 -5.17
C VAL A 382 29.44 35.08 -3.71
N ALA A 383 30.15 34.43 -2.79
CA ALA A 383 29.98 34.67 -1.35
C ALA A 383 30.35 36.11 -0.97
N LEU A 384 31.43 36.64 -1.55
CA LEU A 384 31.86 38.02 -1.38
C LEU A 384 30.78 39.02 -1.83
N GLN A 385 30.10 38.77 -2.94
CA GLN A 385 29.03 39.65 -3.43
C GLN A 385 27.87 39.74 -2.42
N PHE A 386 27.40 38.61 -1.90
CA PHE A 386 26.36 38.61 -0.87
C PHE A 386 26.83 39.27 0.43
N PHE A 387 28.09 39.08 0.81
CA PHE A 387 28.66 39.72 1.99
C PHE A 387 28.82 41.24 1.82
N MET A 388 29.18 41.72 0.62
CA MET A 388 29.23 43.15 0.29
C MET A 388 27.85 43.81 0.42
N ASP A 389 26.79 43.15 -0.05
CA ASP A 389 25.41 43.65 0.06
C ASP A 389 24.96 43.73 1.53
N TYR A 390 25.30 42.72 2.34
CA TYR A 390 25.05 42.73 3.78
C TYR A 390 25.82 43.85 4.51
N MET A 391 27.11 44.02 4.19
CA MET A 391 27.94 45.07 4.76
C MET A 391 27.48 46.48 4.34
N GLN A 392 26.80 46.60 3.19
CA GLN A 392 26.17 47.85 2.76
C GLN A 392 24.97 48.20 3.63
N GLN A 393 24.10 47.22 3.91
CA GLN A 393 22.91 47.41 4.73
C GLN A 393 23.24 47.72 6.19
N THR A 394 24.31 47.12 6.71
CA THR A 394 24.78 47.32 8.10
C THR A 394 25.70 48.52 8.28
N GLY A 395 26.06 49.22 7.19
CA GLY A 395 26.99 50.36 7.23
C GLY A 395 28.45 49.98 7.45
N GLY A 396 28.80 48.70 7.33
CA GLY A 396 30.15 48.16 7.53
C GLY A 396 31.08 48.20 6.31
N GLN A 397 30.61 48.62 5.13
CA GLN A 397 31.35 48.54 3.85
C GLN A 397 32.80 49.05 3.89
N ALA A 398 33.08 50.10 4.66
CA ALA A 398 34.42 50.67 4.79
C ALA A 398 35.47 49.64 5.26
N HIS A 399 35.10 48.76 6.21
CA HIS A 399 35.98 47.75 6.79
C HIS A 399 36.34 46.68 5.75
N LEU A 400 35.35 46.25 4.96
CA LEU A 400 35.53 45.24 3.91
C LEU A 400 36.38 45.79 2.75
N PHE A 401 36.10 47.01 2.29
CA PHE A 401 36.88 47.63 1.22
C PHE A 401 38.30 47.94 1.65
N PHE A 402 38.51 48.38 2.89
CA PHE A 402 39.85 48.53 3.45
C PHE A 402 40.61 47.20 3.43
N TRP A 403 40.01 46.11 3.92
CA TRP A 403 40.64 44.79 3.94
C TRP A 403 41.02 44.32 2.52
N MET A 404 40.09 44.42 1.56
CA MET A 404 40.34 44.04 0.16
C MET A 404 41.44 44.91 -0.49
N THR A 405 41.47 46.21 -0.19
CA THR A 405 42.49 47.13 -0.70
C THR A 405 43.87 46.81 -0.13
N VAL A 406 43.94 46.46 1.17
CA VAL A 406 45.18 46.05 1.84
C VAL A 406 45.72 44.73 1.26
N GLU A 407 44.87 43.72 1.03
CA GLU A 407 45.29 42.49 0.36
C GLU A 407 45.74 42.73 -1.08
N GLY A 408 45.03 43.58 -1.83
CA GLY A 408 45.45 43.99 -3.16
C GLY A 408 46.82 44.70 -3.16
N TYR A 409 47.06 45.54 -2.15
CA TYR A 409 48.36 46.17 -1.92
C TYR A 409 49.45 45.14 -1.61
N ARG A 410 49.20 44.21 -0.68
CA ARG A 410 50.14 43.15 -0.25
C ARG A 410 50.64 42.35 -1.46
N VAL A 411 49.72 41.85 -2.29
CA VAL A 411 50.04 41.07 -3.50
C VAL A 411 50.86 41.91 -4.48
N THR A 412 50.46 43.17 -4.70
CA THR A 412 51.18 44.08 -5.60
C THR A 412 52.59 44.38 -5.08
N ALA A 413 52.74 44.62 -3.78
CA ALA A 413 54.02 44.88 -3.15
C ALA A 413 54.96 43.67 -3.23
N GLN A 414 54.46 42.45 -2.93
CA GLN A 414 55.22 41.20 -3.05
C GLN A 414 55.72 40.99 -4.49
N GLN A 415 54.83 41.07 -5.48
CA GLN A 415 55.21 40.90 -6.89
C GLN A 415 56.26 41.93 -7.34
N GLN A 416 56.08 43.21 -6.98
CA GLN A 416 57.03 44.26 -7.35
C GLN A 416 58.38 44.08 -6.65
N LEU A 417 58.41 43.63 -5.39
CA LEU A 417 59.64 43.38 -4.64
C LEU A 417 60.39 42.13 -5.13
N GLU A 418 59.69 41.06 -5.52
CA GLU A 418 60.28 39.86 -6.13
C GLU A 418 60.90 40.17 -7.51
N VAL A 419 60.24 41.00 -8.32
CA VAL A 419 60.79 41.49 -9.59
C VAL A 419 62.07 42.33 -9.36
N LEU A 420 62.13 43.10 -8.29
CA LEU A 420 63.33 43.86 -7.92
C LEU A 420 64.47 42.96 -7.44
N GLN A 421 64.18 41.87 -6.71
CA GLN A 421 65.18 40.90 -6.28
C GLN A 421 65.74 40.09 -7.45
N SER A 422 64.92 39.73 -8.44
CA SER A 422 65.37 39.01 -9.64
C SER A 422 66.16 39.88 -10.63
N ARG A 423 65.92 41.21 -10.66
CA ARG A 423 66.63 42.18 -11.54
C ARG A 423 67.91 42.80 -10.97
N GLN A 424 68.42 42.31 -9.84
CA GLN A 424 69.61 42.87 -9.17
C GLN A 424 70.95 42.82 -9.96
N ARG A 425 70.95 42.48 -11.25
CA ARG A 425 72.15 42.58 -12.11
C ARG A 425 72.26 43.84 -12.97
N ASP A 426 71.22 44.67 -13.14
CA ASP A 426 71.35 45.93 -13.90
C ASP A 426 70.44 47.05 -13.37
N GLY A 427 71.05 48.11 -12.80
CA GLY A 427 70.44 49.46 -12.68
C GLY A 427 69.86 49.90 -11.32
N LYS A 428 70.59 50.76 -10.59
CA LYS A 428 70.17 51.39 -9.31
C LYS A 428 68.99 52.38 -9.43
N HIS A 429 68.71 52.92 -10.62
CA HIS A 429 67.68 53.96 -10.80
C HIS A 429 66.25 53.42 -10.83
N GLN A 430 66.04 52.19 -11.32
CA GLN A 430 64.70 51.60 -11.43
C GLN A 430 64.15 51.16 -10.06
N THR A 431 65.04 50.77 -9.14
CA THR A 431 64.72 50.35 -7.77
C THR A 431 64.07 51.48 -6.95
N ASN A 432 64.56 52.72 -7.09
CA ASN A 432 64.02 53.87 -6.36
C ASN A 432 62.63 54.30 -6.88
N GLN A 433 62.39 54.16 -8.19
CA GLN A 433 61.10 54.50 -8.79
C GLN A 433 60.00 53.53 -8.34
N THR A 434 60.26 52.22 -8.36
CA THR A 434 59.30 51.21 -7.89
C THR A 434 58.99 51.36 -6.40
N LYS A 435 60.00 51.64 -5.57
CA LYS A 435 59.79 51.96 -4.14
C LYS A 435 58.95 53.22 -3.94
N GLY A 436 59.14 54.26 -4.76
CA GLY A 436 58.32 55.48 -4.76
C GLY A 436 56.85 55.20 -5.10
N LEU A 437 56.58 54.31 -6.06
CA LEU A 437 55.22 53.89 -6.41
C LEU A 437 54.54 53.11 -5.28
N LEU A 438 55.27 52.18 -4.63
CA LEU A 438 54.75 51.44 -3.47
C LEU A 438 54.45 52.36 -2.28
N ARG A 439 55.26 53.40 -2.08
CA ARG A 439 55.02 54.42 -1.06
C ARG A 439 53.77 55.24 -1.39
N ALA A 440 53.61 55.69 -2.64
CA ALA A 440 52.41 56.39 -3.07
C ALA A 440 51.13 55.55 -2.93
N ALA A 441 51.20 54.26 -3.25
CA ALA A 441 50.08 53.33 -3.07
C ALA A 441 49.73 53.14 -1.59
N ALA A 442 50.72 52.96 -0.71
CA ALA A 442 50.50 52.83 0.72
C ALA A 442 49.90 54.10 1.35
N PHE A 443 50.39 55.29 0.96
CA PHE A 443 49.79 56.56 1.34
C PHE A 443 48.35 56.71 0.81
N GLY A 444 48.06 56.19 -0.38
CA GLY A 444 46.70 56.17 -0.93
C GLY A 444 45.72 55.38 -0.06
N VAL A 445 46.12 54.20 0.41
CA VAL A 445 45.31 53.38 1.33
C VAL A 445 45.08 54.10 2.66
N TYR A 446 46.13 54.74 3.20
CA TYR A 446 46.04 55.53 4.44
C TYR A 446 45.07 56.71 4.31
N GLU A 447 45.20 57.53 3.26
CA GLU A 447 44.33 58.69 3.03
C GLU A 447 42.88 58.30 2.76
N GLN A 448 42.65 57.19 2.06
CA GLN A 448 41.31 56.78 1.66
C GLN A 448 40.47 56.21 2.82
N TYR A 449 41.09 55.52 3.78
CA TYR A 449 40.35 54.75 4.79
C TYR A 449 40.69 55.09 6.26
N LEU A 450 41.90 55.60 6.53
CA LEU A 450 42.41 55.79 7.90
C LEU A 450 42.58 57.26 8.31
N SER A 451 42.83 58.15 7.34
CA SER A 451 42.99 59.59 7.54
C SER A 451 41.76 60.22 8.22
N GLU A 452 41.99 61.29 8.98
CA GLU A 452 40.92 62.07 9.62
C GLU A 452 39.92 62.66 8.59
N LYS A 453 40.35 62.75 7.32
CA LYS A 453 39.53 63.25 6.20
C LYS A 453 38.78 62.15 5.44
N ALA A 454 38.96 60.87 5.81
CA ALA A 454 38.32 59.74 5.13
C ALA A 454 36.81 59.69 5.44
N SER A 455 36.00 59.39 4.42
CA SER A 455 34.55 59.21 4.57
C SER A 455 34.06 58.13 3.59
N PRO A 456 33.67 56.93 4.04
CA PRO A 456 33.60 56.46 5.43
C PRO A 456 34.98 56.04 6.01
N ARG A 457 35.30 56.50 7.22
CA ARG A 457 36.55 56.15 7.96
C ARG A 457 36.38 54.81 8.69
N VAL A 458 37.42 53.98 8.66
CA VAL A 458 37.48 52.73 9.43
C VAL A 458 37.83 53.07 10.88
N ASN A 459 37.01 52.61 11.84
CA ASN A 459 37.16 52.98 13.26
C ASN A 459 38.19 52.07 13.95
N ILE A 460 39.40 52.60 14.22
CA ILE A 460 40.54 51.86 14.78
C ILE A 460 41.26 52.78 15.79
N ASP A 461 41.93 52.19 16.78
CA ASP A 461 42.73 52.89 17.79
C ASP A 461 43.67 53.94 17.17
N ASP A 462 43.49 55.23 17.51
CA ASP A 462 44.26 56.35 16.93
C ASP A 462 45.79 56.21 17.13
N ASN A 463 46.22 55.50 18.18
CA ASN A 463 47.64 55.19 18.43
C ASN A 463 48.26 54.31 17.33
N LEU A 464 47.49 53.35 16.78
CA LEU A 464 47.97 52.47 15.71
C LEU A 464 48.03 53.21 14.37
N VAL A 465 47.06 54.09 14.13
CA VAL A 465 47.03 54.95 12.94
C VAL A 465 48.19 55.95 12.96
N ALA A 466 48.48 56.55 14.11
CA ALA A 466 49.62 57.45 14.29
C ALA A 466 50.96 56.73 14.07
N LYS A 467 51.11 55.51 14.62
CA LYS A 467 52.30 54.68 14.41
C LYS A 467 52.50 54.33 12.93
N LEU A 468 51.43 53.94 12.23
CA LEU A 468 51.49 53.66 10.79
C LEU A 468 51.87 54.93 9.99
N ALA A 469 51.32 56.09 10.34
CA ALA A 469 51.66 57.35 9.69
C ALA A 469 53.14 57.71 9.86
N GLU A 470 53.71 57.44 11.03
CA GLU A 470 55.15 57.60 11.30
C GLU A 470 55.98 56.62 10.46
N THR A 471 55.61 55.33 10.43
CA THR A 471 56.27 54.31 9.61
C THR A 471 56.23 54.64 8.12
N LEU A 472 55.10 55.13 7.59
CA LEU A 472 54.96 55.53 6.19
C LEU A 472 55.85 56.72 5.80
N ASN A 473 56.13 57.62 6.75
CA ASN A 473 56.98 58.79 6.55
C ASN A 473 58.48 58.49 6.65
N HIS A 474 58.87 57.50 7.46
CA HIS A 474 60.28 57.25 7.80
C HIS A 474 60.87 55.97 7.20
N GLU A 475 60.04 54.96 6.90
CA GLU A 475 60.50 53.65 6.43
C GLU A 475 60.11 53.36 4.97
N ASP A 476 60.80 52.41 4.35
CA ASP A 476 60.39 51.87 3.05
C ASP A 476 59.21 50.93 3.24
N PRO A 477 58.14 51.04 2.43
CA PRO A 477 56.92 50.30 2.68
C PRO A 477 57.12 48.81 2.38
N THR A 478 56.79 47.97 3.36
CA THR A 478 56.83 46.51 3.27
C THR A 478 55.44 45.97 2.90
N PRO A 479 55.35 44.75 2.35
CA PRO A 479 54.07 44.10 2.11
C PRO A 479 53.20 43.94 3.37
N GLU A 480 53.83 43.91 4.54
CA GLU A 480 53.21 43.67 5.85
C GLU A 480 52.91 44.96 6.62
N ILE A 481 53.11 46.13 6.00
CA ILE A 481 53.00 47.43 6.68
C ILE A 481 51.62 47.68 7.31
N PHE A 482 50.57 47.02 6.81
CA PHE A 482 49.20 47.14 7.31
C PHE A 482 48.76 45.97 8.23
N ASP A 483 49.60 44.97 8.51
CA ASP A 483 49.20 43.74 9.23
C ASP A 483 48.58 44.02 10.60
N ASP A 484 49.19 44.92 11.38
CA ASP A 484 48.72 45.26 12.73
C ASP A 484 47.32 45.90 12.70
N ILE A 485 47.05 46.69 11.67
CA ILE A 485 45.75 47.36 11.46
C ILE A 485 44.73 46.37 10.88
N GLN A 486 45.14 45.56 9.91
CA GLN A 486 44.29 44.57 9.27
C GLN A 486 43.80 43.51 10.27
N ARG A 487 44.64 43.08 11.22
CA ARG A 487 44.27 42.18 12.33
C ARG A 487 43.28 42.78 13.32
N LYS A 488 43.21 44.11 13.42
CA LYS A 488 42.22 44.81 14.26
C LYS A 488 40.88 44.98 13.54
N VAL A 489 40.90 44.99 12.21
CA VAL A 489 39.70 45.11 11.36
C VAL A 489 39.04 43.75 11.12
N TYR A 490 39.84 42.69 11.04
CA TYR A 490 39.37 41.29 11.01
C TYR A 490 38.85 40.86 12.39
#